data_AF-A0AAW2GR62-F1
#
_entry.id   AF-A0AAW2GR62-F1
#
_cell.length_a   1.000
_cell.length_b   1.000
_cell.length_c   1.000
_cell.angle_alpha   90.00
_cell.angle_beta   90.00
_cell.angle_gamma   90.00
#
_symmetry.space_group_name_H-M   'P 1'
#
loop_
_entity.id
_entity.type
_entity.pdbx_description
1 polymer ?
#
loop_
_entity_poly.entity_id
_entity_poly.type
_entity_poly.pdbx_seq_one_letter_code
_entity_poly.pdbx_strand_id
1 'polypeptide(L)' 'MLELDAEKRITAEQALAHPYLAQYADPTDEPVSLPYDQSFEDMDLPVEKWKELVYHEVVNFVPQQLPTLSSTIQTTS' A
#
# COMPACT_ATOMS: atom_id res chain seq x y z
N MET A 1 4.47 9.44 -19.47
CA MET A 1 4.62 10.09 -18.15
C MET A 1 4.37 11.59 -18.24
N LEU A 2 5.14 12.36 -19.00
CA LEU A 2 4.95 13.81 -19.18
C LEU A 2 4.04 14.13 -20.38
N GLU A 3 2.84 13.55 -20.36
CA GLU A 3 1.79 13.90 -21.33
C GLU A 3 0.93 15.04 -20.76
N LEU A 4 0.62 16.04 -21.59
CA LEU A 4 -0.26 17.14 -21.19
C LEU A 4 -1.68 16.64 -20.88
N ASP A 5 -2.15 15.69 -21.69
CA ASP A 5 -3.42 15.02 -21.52
C ASP A 5 -3.30 13.93 -20.44
N ALA A 6 -4.09 14.05 -19.38
CA ALA A 6 -4.06 13.13 -18.24
C ALA A 6 -4.45 11.71 -18.62
N GLU A 7 -5.42 11.56 -19.53
CA GLU A 7 -5.93 10.25 -19.94
C GLU A 7 -4.92 9.49 -20.80
N LYS A 8 -3.94 10.20 -21.38
CA LYS A 8 -2.84 9.63 -22.15
C LYS A 8 -1.60 9.32 -21.31
N ARG A 9 -1.57 9.71 -20.03
CA ARG A 9 -0.44 9.36 -19.17
C ARG A 9 -0.44 7.87 -18.90
N ILE A 10 0.75 7.28 -19.07
CA ILE A 10 1.04 5.89 -18.68
C ILE A 10 0.63 5.64 -17.21
N THR A 11 0.03 4.49 -16.94
CA THR A 11 -0.34 4.06 -15.57
C THR A 11 0.88 3.50 -14.83
N ALA A 12 0.77 3.30 -13.51
CA ALA A 12 1.83 2.67 -12.71
C ALA A 12 2.14 1.24 -13.21
N GLU A 13 1.11 0.43 -13.47
CA GLU A 13 1.25 -0.93 -13.99
C GLU A 13 1.97 -0.95 -15.35
N GLN A 14 1.57 -0.07 -16.28
CA GLN A 14 2.23 0.04 -17.58
C GLN A 14 3.67 0.53 -17.47
N ALA A 15 3.97 1.38 -16.50
CA ALA A 15 5.32 1.87 -16.24
C ALA A 15 6.22 0.78 -15.66
N LEU A 16 5.72 -0.07 -14.77
CA LEU A 16 6.45 -1.23 -14.24
C LEU A 16 6.80 -2.23 -15.35
N ALA A 17 5.90 -2.44 -16.30
CA ALA A 17 6.15 -3.27 -17.49
C ALA A 17 7.05 -2.63 -18.56
N HIS A 18 7.51 -1.39 -18.37
CA HIS A 18 8.33 -0.69 -19.37
C HIS A 18 9.74 -1.30 -19.46
N PRO A 19 10.35 -1.43 -20.67
CA PRO A 19 11.65 -2.08 -20.86
C PRO A 19 12.79 -1.53 -19.99
N TYR A 20 12.70 -0.27 -19.58
CA TYR A 20 13.65 0.37 -18.67
C TYR A 20 13.75 -0.33 -17.30
N LEU A 21 12.65 -0.90 -16.80
CA LEU A 21 12.59 -1.60 -15.52
C LEU A 21 12.66 -3.13 -15.66
N ALA A 22 12.88 -3.66 -16.86
CA ALA A 22 12.83 -5.11 -17.12
C ALA A 22 13.79 -5.96 -16.27
N GLN A 23 14.87 -5.36 -15.75
CA GLN A 23 15.81 -6.04 -14.84
C GLN A 23 15.28 -6.19 -13.40
N TYR A 24 14.22 -5.47 -13.03
CA TYR A 24 13.66 -5.42 -11.67
C TYR A 24 12.19 -5.84 -11.62
N ALA A 25 11.45 -5.68 -12.71
CA ALA A 25 10.02 -5.96 -12.77
C ALA A 25 9.73 -7.46 -12.55
N ASP A 26 8.86 -7.75 -11.57
CA ASP A 26 8.36 -9.09 -11.29
C ASP A 26 6.84 -9.01 -11.04
N PRO A 27 6.01 -9.39 -12.03
CA PRO A 27 4.56 -9.34 -11.89
C PRO A 27 4.01 -10.18 -10.72
N THR A 28 4.79 -11.12 -10.18
CA THR A 28 4.38 -11.94 -9.04
C THR A 28 4.66 -11.29 -7.68
N ASP A 29 5.52 -10.27 -7.64
CA ASP A 29 5.87 -9.48 -6.44
C ASP A 29 5.34 -8.03 -6.51
N GLU A 30 4.38 -7.77 -7.40
CA GLU A 30 3.72 -6.46 -7.60
C GLU A 30 2.22 -6.55 -7.24
N PRO A 31 1.86 -6.76 -5.96
CA PRO A 31 0.47 -6.96 -5.56
C PRO A 31 -0.36 -5.68 -5.58
N VAL A 32 -1.66 -5.83 -5.84
CA VAL A 32 -2.66 -4.78 -5.64
C VAL A 32 -3.24 -4.84 -4.23
N SER A 33 -3.63 -3.67 -3.69
CA SER A 33 -4.33 -3.59 -2.41
C SER A 33 -5.77 -4.09 -2.51
N LEU A 34 -6.33 -4.53 -1.39
CA LEU A 34 -7.77 -4.66 -1.23
C LEU A 34 -8.47 -3.30 -1.40
N PRO A 35 -9.76 -3.28 -1.79
CA PRO A 35 -10.55 -2.05 -1.83
C PRO A 35 -10.51 -1.34 -0.48
N TYR A 36 -10.22 -0.04 -0.51
CA TYR A 36 -10.25 0.83 0.67
C TYR A 36 -11.62 1.49 0.78
N ASP A 37 -12.23 1.42 1.96
CA ASP A 37 -13.50 2.09 2.24
C ASP A 37 -13.26 3.59 2.48
N GLN A 38 -13.69 4.41 1.52
CA GLN A 38 -13.60 5.88 1.57
C GLN A 38 -14.96 6.53 1.81
N SER A 39 -15.99 5.77 2.22
CA SER A 39 -17.34 6.31 2.45
C SER A 39 -17.39 7.42 3.50
N PHE A 40 -16.38 7.51 4.37
CA PHE A 40 -16.23 8.58 5.34
C PHE A 40 -16.00 9.96 4.69
N GLU A 41 -15.48 10.04 3.46
CA GLU A 41 -15.22 11.33 2.78
C GLU A 41 -16.51 12.10 2.49
N ASP A 42 -17.62 11.37 2.29
CA ASP A 42 -18.95 11.95 2.04
C ASP A 42 -19.71 12.27 3.33
N MET A 43 -19.14 11.99 4.51
CA MET A 43 -19.81 12.21 5.80
C MET A 43 -19.62 13.63 6.32
N ASP A 44 -20.72 14.29 6.69
CA ASP A 44 -20.69 15.56 7.43
C ASP A 44 -20.99 15.31 8.91
N LEU A 45 -19.93 15.13 9.70
CA LEU A 45 -20.00 14.84 11.13
C LEU A 45 -19.43 15.99 11.98
N PRO A 46 -19.97 16.22 13.19
CA PRO A 46 -19.35 17.15 14.13
C PRO A 46 -17.96 16.65 14.57
N VAL A 47 -17.12 17.60 15.00
CA VAL A 47 -15.73 17.35 15.41
C VAL A 47 -15.64 16.27 16.50
N GLU A 48 -16.60 16.23 17.43
CA GLU A 48 -16.66 15.25 18.50
C GLU A 48 -16.76 13.82 17.97
N LYS A 49 -17.52 13.62 16.88
CA LYS A 49 -17.67 12.29 16.26
C LYS A 49 -16.43 11.88 15.49
N TRP A 50 -15.77 12.81 14.81
CA TRP A 50 -14.46 12.54 14.21
C TRP A 50 -13.42 12.12 15.25
N LYS A 51 -13.40 12.77 16.41
CA LYS A 51 -12.50 12.37 17.52
C LYS A 51 -12.77 10.95 18.01
N GLU A 52 -14.04 10.57 18.15
CA GLU A 52 -14.43 9.21 18.54
C GLU A 52 -13.95 8.17 17.51
N LEU A 53 -14.15 8.43 16.21
CA LEU A 53 -13.71 7.54 15.13
C LEU A 53 -12.19 7.38 15.09
N VAL A 54 -11.44 8.49 15.17
CA VAL A 54 -9.97 8.43 15.22
C VAL A 54 -9.49 7.68 16.46
N TYR A 55 -10.13 7.91 17.62
CA TYR A 55 -9.79 7.17 18.83
C TYR A 55 -10.05 5.67 18.68
N HIS A 56 -11.15 5.28 18.04
CA HIS A 56 -11.46 3.89 17.73
C HIS A 56 -10.38 3.26 16.84
N GLU A 57 -9.91 3.94 15.80
CA GLU A 57 -8.81 3.45 14.95
C GLU A 57 -7.51 3.26 15.72
N VAL A 58 -7.17 4.19 16.62
CA VAL A 58 -5.96 4.08 17.46
C VAL A 58 -6.04 2.87 18.39
N VAL A 59 -7.20 2.63 19.03
CA VAL A 59 -7.38 1.52 19.97
C VAL A 59 -7.37 0.17 19.25
N ASN A 60 -7.91 0.09 18.03
CA ASN A 60 -8.00 -1.15 17.26
C ASN A 60 -6.78 -1.42 16.38
N PHE A 61 -5.77 -0.54 16.40
CA PHE A 61 -4.54 -0.76 15.65
C PHE A 61 -3.84 -2.07 16.08
N VAL A 62 -3.62 -2.95 15.11
CA VAL A 62 -2.84 -4.18 15.31
C VAL A 62 -1.45 -3.97 14.70
N PRO A 63 -0.37 -4.01 15.50
CA PRO A 63 0.98 -3.81 14.98
C PRO A 63 1.35 -4.92 14.01
N GLN A 64 1.97 -4.55 12.89
CA GLN A 64 2.52 -5.52 11.96
C GLN A 64 3.61 -6.34 12.65
N GLN A 65 3.54 -7.67 12.51
CA GLN A 65 4.60 -8.53 12.97
C GLN A 65 5.80 -8.34 12.06
N LEU A 66 6.86 -7.72 12.58
CA LEU A 66 8.15 -7.70 11.89
C LEU A 66 8.61 -9.16 11.72
N PRO A 67 9.10 -9.55 10.54
CA PRO A 67 9.67 -10.88 10.37
C PRO A 67 10.81 -11.05 11.37
N THR A 68 10.63 -11.94 12.35
CA THR A 68 11.70 -12.29 13.29
C THR A 68 12.81 -12.94 12.48
N LEU A 69 13.98 -12.30 12.43
CA LEU A 69 15.20 -12.89 11.86
C LEU A 69 15.65 -14.08 12.73
N SER A 70 14.95 -15.21 12.63
CA SER A 70 15.30 -16.45 13.32
C SER A 70 16.49 -17.10 12.61
N SER A 71 17.68 -16.74 13.10
CA SER A 71 18.84 -17.61 13.32
C SER A 71 18.94 -18.88 12.47
N THR A 72 19.46 -18.76 11.24
CA THR A 72 20.10 -19.89 10.55
C THR A 72 21.61 -19.67 10.57
N ILE A 73 22.23 -19.87 11.74
CA ILE A 73 23.64 -20.22 11.78
C ILE A 73 23.66 -21.71 11.40
N GLN A 74 23.94 -22.00 10.13
CA GLN A 74 24.27 -23.36 9.71
C GLN A 74 25.55 -23.80 10.44
N THR A 75 25.39 -24.64 11.45
CA THR A 75 26.45 -25.55 11.89
C THR A 75 26.69 -26.54 10.75
N THR A 76 27.71 -26.29 9.94
CA THR A 76 28.28 -27.34 9.09
C THR A 76 29.40 -28.00 9.88
N SER A 77 29.21 -29.29 10.15
CA SER A 77 30.22 -30.22 10.62
C SER A 77 30.79 -30.99 9.44
#